data_AF-A0A0G0KPN7-F1
#
_entry.id   AF-A0A0G0KPN7-F1
#
_cell.length_a   1.000
_cell.length_b   1.000
_cell.length_c   1.000
_cell.angle_alpha   90.00
_cell.angle_beta   90.00
_cell.angle_gamma   90.00
#
_symmetry.space_group_name_H-M   'P 1'
#
loop_
_entity.id
_entity.type
_entity.pdbx_description
1 polymer ?
#
loop_
_entity_poly.entity_id
_entity_poly.type
_entity_poly.pdbx_seq_one_letter_code
_entity_poly.pdbx_strand_id
1 'polypeptide(L)' 'MDEKLQTCDFKKKQFRKLFATLNIEIEYIYILGDWFKLPKYKDVLDYVISVGCQYYFGYLPLQKLGLPVPK' A
#
# COMPACT_ATOMS: atom_id res chain seq x y z
N MET A 1 14.30 -13.52 0.18
CA MET A 1 13.98 -12.55 1.25
C MET A 1 12.59 -12.02 0.93
N ASP A 2 11.56 -12.43 1.67
CA ASP A 2 10.24 -11.81 1.56
C ASP A 2 10.33 -10.34 2.04
N GLU A 3 9.67 -9.43 1.32
CA GLU A 3 9.64 -8.03 1.71
C GLU A 3 8.95 -7.87 3.08
N LYS A 4 9.52 -7.02 3.95
CA LYS A 4 8.94 -6.71 5.27
C LYS A 4 7.73 -5.77 5.13
N LEU A 5 6.57 -6.32 4.74
CA LEU A 5 5.32 -5.58 4.51
C LEU A 5 4.86 -4.76 5.73
N GLN A 6 5.24 -5.17 6.95
CA GLN A 6 4.89 -4.44 8.18
C GLN A 6 5.54 -3.05 8.26
N THR A 7 6.59 -2.79 7.47
CA THR A 7 7.31 -1.51 7.49
C THR A 7 6.58 -0.38 6.73
N CYS A 8 5.42 -0.67 6.11
CA CYS A 8 4.66 0.32 5.34
C CYS A 8 4.21 1.53 6.18
N ASP A 9 3.79 1.32 7.43
CA ASP A 9 3.39 2.41 8.34
C ASP A 9 4.54 3.41 8.54
N PHE A 10 5.75 2.90 8.82
CA PHE A 10 6.92 3.75 9.00
C PHE A 10 7.23 4.54 7.72
N LYS A 11 7.23 3.88 6.56
CA LYS A 11 7.46 4.55 5.27
C LYS A 11 6.40 5.61 5.00
N LYS A 12 5.11 5.29 5.17
CA LYS A 12 3.99 6.22 4.98
C LYS A 12 4.13 7.45 5.89
N LYS A 13 4.51 7.27 7.16
CA LYS A 13 4.76 8.37 8.10
C LYS A 13 5.92 9.27 7.67
N GLN A 14 7.02 8.69 7.19
CA GLN A 14 8.16 9.48 6.69
C GLN A 14 7.77 10.31 5.45
N PHE A 15 7.09 9.69 4.48
CA PHE A 15 6.61 10.41 3.30
C PHE A 15 5.60 11.50 3.67
N ARG A 16 4.64 11.20 4.54
CA ARG A 16 3.69 12.21 5.03
C ARG A 16 4.40 13.40 5.68
N LYS A 17 5.45 13.17 6.46
CA LYS A 17 6.25 14.26 7.05
C LYS A 17 6.98 15.08 5.98
N LEU A 18 7.55 14.41 4.96
CA LEU A 18 8.27 15.06 3.88
C LEU A 18 7.36 15.95 3.01
N PHE A 19 6.15 15.47 2.72
CA PHE A 19 5.18 16.16 1.85
C PHE A 19 4.19 17.06 2.62
N ALA A 20 4.29 17.13 3.96
CA ALA A 20 3.37 17.91 4.79
C ALA A 20 3.32 19.40 4.41
N THR A 21 4.44 19.98 3.96
CA THR A 21 4.53 21.39 3.56
C THR A 21 3.86 21.68 2.23
N LEU A 22 3.63 20.66 1.40
CA LEU A 22 3.07 20.79 0.06
C LEU A 22 1.55 20.57 0.03
N ASN A 23 0.92 20.31 1.19
CA ASN A 23 -0.50 19.98 1.31
C ASN A 23 -0.94 18.83 0.38
N ILE A 24 -0.06 17.84 0.19
CA ILE A 24 -0.30 16.65 -0.64
C ILE A 24 -0.69 15.49 0.27
N GLU A 25 -1.76 14.77 -0.09
CA GLU A 25 -2.15 13.54 0.57
C GLU A 25 -1.28 12.36 0.10
N ILE A 26 -0.80 11.56 1.06
CA ILE A 26 0.09 10.43 0.80
C ILE A 26 -0.63 9.11 1.10
N GLU A 27 -0.78 8.31 0.06
CA GLU A 27 -1.24 6.92 0.08
C GLU A 27 -0.06 5.97 -0.15
N TYR A 28 -0.03 4.85 0.58
CA TYR A 28 0.99 3.81 0.39
C TYR A 28 0.30 2.52 -0.03
N ILE A 29 0.54 2.10 -1.28
CA ILE A 29 -0.14 0.97 -1.91
C ILE A 29 0.87 -0.08 -2.33
N TYR A 30 0.65 -1.33 -1.91
CA TYR A 30 1.38 -2.48 -2.41
C TYR A 30 0.69 -3.12 -3.61
N ILE A 31 1.48 -3.51 -4.60
CA ILE A 31 1.06 -4.43 -5.66
C ILE A 31 1.75 -5.77 -5.37
N LEU A 32 0.99 -6.71 -4.81
CA LEU A 32 1.48 -8.01 -4.38
C LEU A 32 1.25 -9.07 -5.46
N GLY A 33 2.14 -10.05 -5.53
CA GLY A 33 1.93 -11.26 -6.33
C GLY A 33 1.15 -12.34 -5.58
N ASP A 34 0.78 -13.41 -6.28
CA ASP A 34 -0.01 -14.52 -5.71
C ASP A 34 0.67 -15.22 -4.53
N TRP A 35 2.00 -15.12 -4.42
CA TRP A 35 2.77 -15.66 -3.29
C TRP A 35 2.25 -15.17 -1.92
N PHE A 36 1.77 -13.93 -1.84
CA PHE A 36 1.25 -13.34 -0.61
C PHE A 36 -0.20 -13.73 -0.30
N LYS A 37 -0.84 -14.54 -1.15
CA LYS A 37 -2.17 -15.12 -0.87
C LYS A 37 -2.12 -16.30 0.10
N LEU A 38 -0.92 -16.80 0.43
CA LEU A 38 -0.77 -17.90 1.39
C LEU A 38 -1.31 -17.49 2.78
N PRO A 39 -2.04 -18.38 3.50
CA PRO A 39 -2.70 -18.05 4.76
C PRO A 39 -1.78 -17.44 5.84
N LYS A 40 -0.49 -17.79 5.83
CA LYS A 40 0.52 -17.26 6.74
C LYS A 40 0.72 -15.74 6.66
N TYR A 41 0.31 -15.10 5.57
CA TYR A 41 0.41 -13.64 5.41
C TYR A 41 -0.85 -12.91 5.84
N LYS A 42 -1.92 -13.61 6.23
CA LYS A 42 -3.22 -12.99 6.59
C LYS A 42 -3.04 -11.90 7.65
N ASP A 43 -2.38 -12.21 8.75
CA ASP A 43 -2.16 -11.24 9.84
C ASP A 43 -1.35 -10.01 9.38
N VAL A 44 -0.42 -10.21 8.45
CA VAL A 44 0.40 -9.13 7.87
C VAL A 44 -0.44 -8.26 6.93
N LEU A 45 -1.29 -8.86 6.11
CA LEU A 45 -2.20 -8.15 5.21
C LEU A 45 -3.27 -7.37 5.98
N ASP A 46 -3.83 -7.98 7.03
CA ASP A 46 -4.78 -7.32 7.94
C ASP A 46 -4.10 -6.14 8.65
N TYR A 47 -2.84 -6.31 9.07
CA TYR A 47 -2.05 -5.21 9.62
C TYR A 47 -1.85 -4.07 8.62
N VAL A 48 -1.47 -4.36 7.37
CA VAL A 48 -1.31 -3.34 6.30
C VAL A 48 -2.58 -2.49 6.15
N ILE A 49 -3.76 -3.11 6.15
CA ILE A 49 -5.04 -2.39 6.07
C ILE A 49 -5.27 -1.56 7.34
N SER A 50 -5.01 -2.14 8.53
CA SER A 50 -5.24 -1.47 9.82
C SER A 50 -4.42 -0.17 9.99
N VAL A 51 -3.22 -0.11 9.41
CA VAL A 51 -2.37 1.09 9.43
C VAL A 51 -2.72 2.09 8.31
N GLY A 52 -3.80 1.83 7.58
CA GLY A 52 -4.29 2.66 6.48
C GLY A 52 -3.41 2.60 5.23
N CYS A 53 -2.61 1.55 5.06
CA CYS A 53 -1.98 1.24 3.79
C CYS A 53 -2.91 0.32 2.97
N GLN A 54 -2.74 0.29 1.66
CA GLN A 54 -3.57 -0.56 0.80
C GLN A 54 -2.70 -1.62 0.13
N TYR A 55 -3.32 -2.72 -0.29
CA TYR A 55 -2.67 -3.69 -1.16
C TYR A 55 -3.65 -4.18 -2.22
N TYR A 56 -3.10 -4.54 -3.38
CA TYR A 56 -3.82 -5.15 -4.49
C TYR A 56 -2.99 -6.30 -5.04
N PHE A 57 -3.64 -7.29 -5.66
CA PHE A 57 -2.96 -8.44 -6.24
C PHE A 57 -2.88 -8.33 -7.74
N GLY A 58 -1.67 -8.22 -8.30
CA GLY A 58 -1.42 -8.25 -9.74
C GLY A 58 -1.98 -7.06 -10.55
N TYR A 59 -2.70 -6.12 -9.94
CA TYR A 59 -3.24 -4.93 -10.61
C TYR A 59 -3.22 -3.70 -9.71
N LEU A 60 -3.12 -2.51 -10.30
CA LEU A 60 -3.26 -1.22 -9.62
C LEU A 60 -4.61 -0.60 -10.01
N PRO A 61 -5.55 -0.35 -9.07
CA PRO A 61 -6.83 0.27 -9.39
C PRO A 61 -6.67 1.76 -9.66
N LEU A 62 -6.42 2.11 -10.91
CA LEU A 62 -6.26 3.50 -11.37
C LEU A 62 -7.48 4.37 -11.03
N GLN A 63 -8.69 3.79 -11.09
CA GLN A 63 -9.92 4.51 -10.74
C GLN A 63 -9.95 4.97 -9.28
N LYS A 64 -9.42 4.17 -8.33
CA LYS A 64 -9.33 4.58 -6.92
C LYS A 64 -8.30 5.67 -6.68
N LEU A 65 -7.32 5.79 -7.57
CA LEU A 65 -6.31 6.85 -7.55
C LEU A 65 -6.80 8.14 -8.23
N GLY A 66 -8.05 8.17 -8.72
CA GLY A 66 -8.56 9.31 -9.50
C GLY A 66 -7.90 9.45 -10.87
N LEU A 67 -7.23 8.40 -11.36
CA LEU A 67 -6.56 8.39 -12.66
C LEU A 67 -7.49 7.86 -13.75
N PRO A 68 -7.41 8.39 -14.98
CA PRO A 68 -8.19 7.88 -16.11
C PRO A 68 -7.75 6.46 -16.45
N VAL A 69 -8.71 5.54 -16.60
CA VAL A 69 -8.45 4.17 -17.04
C VAL A 69 -8.31 4.18 -18.57
N PRO A 70 -7.20 3.68 -19.15
CA PRO A 70 -7.08 3.51 -20.59
C PRO A 70 -8.22 2.62 -21.11
N LYS A 71 -8.87 3.03 -22.20
CA LYS A 71 -9.90 2.22 -22.89
C LYS A 71 -9.27 1.06 -23.65
#